data_AF-A0A4R1FW57-F1
#
_entry.id   AF-A0A4R1FW57-F1
#
_cell.length_a   1.000
_cell.length_b   1.000
_cell.length_c   1.000
_cell.angle_alpha   90.00
_cell.angle_beta   90.00
_cell.angle_gamma   90.00
#
_symmetry.space_group_name_H-M   'P 1'
#
loop_
_entity.id
_entity.type
_entity.pdbx_description
1 polymer ?
#
loop_
_entity_poly.entity_id
_entity_poly.type
_entity_poly.pdbx_seq_one_letter_code
_entity_poly.pdbx_strand_id
1 'polypeptide(L)'
;MDDDDDRSVWQIVVGLGPGTTTHDSVDSEEIPPIARALEESAHRVRGVNRIPCYTEYGPSIEIAAFAQRAFGENIDPSTLPVECSLAVYATDAELDELTQAIVADLGVDRDGYSTAVGGHVSLGLRPISIQDPSNGFYRHLVDQYQDHVASD
;
A
#
# COMPACT_ATOMS: atom_id res chain seq x y z
N MET A 1 -0.88 -28.34 19.12
CA MET A 1 -1.93 -27.34 18.84
C MET A 1 -1.12 -26.08 18.62
N ASP A 2 -0.56 -25.96 17.43
CA ASP A 2 0.54 -25.05 17.17
C ASP A 2 0.31 -24.50 15.78
N ASP A 3 -0.30 -23.31 15.76
CA ASP A 3 -0.18 -22.26 14.76
C ASP A 3 -1.04 -21.13 15.34
N ASP A 4 -0.51 -20.47 16.37
CA ASP A 4 -0.89 -19.06 16.56
C ASP A 4 -0.45 -18.40 15.26
N ASP A 5 -1.41 -18.13 14.38
CA ASP A 5 -1.19 -17.42 13.12
C ASP A 5 -0.57 -16.07 13.52
N ASP A 6 0.76 -15.93 13.43
CA ASP A 6 1.54 -14.68 13.66
C ASP A 6 1.23 -13.65 12.55
N ARG A 7 -0.04 -13.54 12.16
CA ARG A 7 -0.56 -12.63 11.16
C ARG A 7 -0.79 -11.27 11.79
N SER A 8 -0.28 -10.25 11.12
CA SER A 8 -0.46 -8.86 11.51
C SER A 8 -0.91 -8.05 10.31
N VAL A 9 -1.47 -6.86 10.57
CA VAL A 9 -1.74 -5.91 9.50
C VAL A 9 -0.45 -5.16 9.17
N TRP A 10 -0.07 -5.21 7.91
CA TRP A 10 1.10 -4.52 7.37
C TRP A 10 0.68 -3.56 6.29
N GLN A 11 1.38 -2.45 6.14
CA GLN A 11 1.20 -1.51 5.06
C GLN A 11 2.50 -1.37 4.27
N ILE A 12 2.40 -1.72 2.99
CA ILE A 12 3.43 -1.48 2.00
C ILE A 12 3.12 -0.15 1.34
N VAL A 13 4.12 0.73 1.24
CA VAL A 13 3.97 2.09 0.70
C VAL A 13 4.92 2.25 -0.48
N VAL A 14 4.39 2.73 -1.60
CA VAL A 14 5.14 3.12 -2.79
C VAL A 14 5.03 4.62 -2.96
N GLY A 15 6.10 5.34 -2.64
CA GLY A 15 6.17 6.79 -2.87
C GLY A 15 6.56 7.09 -4.31
N LEU A 16 5.77 7.96 -4.95
CA LEU A 16 5.90 8.33 -6.36
C LEU A 16 6.58 9.69 -6.56
N GLY A 17 6.98 10.32 -5.45
CA GLY A 17 7.54 11.66 -5.46
C GLY A 17 6.48 12.76 -5.66
N PRO A 18 6.91 14.01 -5.85
CA PRO A 18 6.00 15.13 -6.10
C PRO A 18 5.18 14.85 -7.36
N GLY A 19 3.89 15.20 -7.33
CA GLY A 19 2.93 14.90 -8.39
C GLY A 19 3.45 15.28 -9.78
N THR A 20 3.97 14.30 -10.50
CA THR A 20 4.43 14.44 -11.90
C THR A 20 3.46 13.76 -12.87
N THR A 21 2.31 13.28 -12.40
CA THR A 21 1.20 13.02 -13.31
C THR A 21 0.71 14.36 -13.84
N THR A 22 1.06 14.64 -15.08
CA THR A 22 0.27 15.43 -16.02
C THR A 22 -1.18 15.40 -15.57
N HIS A 23 -1.64 16.55 -15.13
CA HIS A 23 -2.98 16.82 -14.62
C HIS A 23 -4.00 16.81 -15.77
N ASP A 24 -3.87 15.88 -16.71
CA ASP A 24 -4.86 15.63 -17.74
C ASP A 24 -5.60 14.34 -17.37
N SER A 25 -6.75 14.56 -16.73
CA SER A 25 -7.91 13.67 -16.72
C SER A 25 -7.66 12.22 -16.27
N VAL A 26 -7.59 11.99 -14.96
CA VAL A 26 -8.21 10.78 -14.41
C VAL A 26 -9.55 11.23 -13.85
N ASP A 27 -10.60 11.00 -14.63
CA ASP A 27 -11.97 11.06 -14.15
C ASP A 27 -12.06 10.19 -12.89
N SER A 28 -12.77 10.71 -11.88
CA SER A 28 -12.58 10.41 -10.46
C SER A 28 -13.10 9.03 -10.00
N GLU A 29 -13.05 7.99 -10.85
CA GLU A 29 -13.52 6.62 -10.54
C GLU A 29 -12.56 5.49 -11.02
N GLU A 30 -11.47 5.80 -11.73
CA GLU A 30 -10.54 4.76 -12.20
C GLU A 30 -9.43 4.47 -11.18
N ILE A 31 -9.26 3.19 -10.82
CA ILE A 31 -8.18 2.72 -9.93
C ILE A 31 -6.83 3.03 -10.60
N PRO A 32 -5.94 3.80 -9.95
CA PRO A 32 -4.63 4.12 -10.51
C PRO A 32 -3.87 2.85 -10.92
N PRO A 33 -3.16 2.83 -12.07
CA PRO A 33 -2.50 1.62 -12.58
C PRO A 33 -1.57 0.95 -11.56
N ILE A 34 -0.92 1.75 -10.72
CA ILE A 34 -0.06 1.26 -9.64
C ILE A 34 -0.85 0.58 -8.51
N ALA A 35 -2.00 1.12 -8.11
CA ALA A 35 -2.85 0.49 -7.10
C ALA A 35 -3.32 -0.88 -7.60
N ARG A 36 -3.72 -0.97 -8.87
CA ARG A 36 -4.08 -2.25 -9.50
C ARG A 36 -2.90 -3.23 -9.51
N ALA A 37 -1.70 -2.78 -9.87
CA ALA A 37 -0.51 -3.63 -9.88
C ALA A 37 -0.18 -4.20 -8.48
N LEU A 38 -0.39 -3.41 -7.42
CA LEU A 38 -0.20 -3.87 -6.04
C LEU A 38 -1.23 -4.95 -5.64
N GLU A 39 -2.50 -4.78 -5.99
CA GLU A 39 -3.54 -5.80 -5.73
C GLU A 39 -3.29 -7.08 -6.53
N GLU A 40 -2.90 -6.95 -7.80
CA GLU A 40 -2.53 -8.08 -8.65
C GLU A 40 -1.33 -8.84 -8.08
N SER A 41 -0.36 -8.14 -7.46
CA SER A 41 0.76 -8.76 -6.76
C SER A 41 0.27 -9.64 -5.60
N ALA A 42 -0.61 -9.10 -4.75
CA ALA A 42 -1.19 -9.83 -3.61
C ALA A 42 -1.96 -11.08 -4.05
N HIS A 43 -2.81 -10.95 -5.08
CA HIS A 43 -3.55 -12.07 -5.64
C HIS A 43 -2.68 -13.13 -6.28
N ARG A 44 -1.49 -12.78 -6.79
CA ARG A 44 -0.60 -13.73 -7.45
C ARG A 44 0.12 -14.64 -6.47
N VAL A 45 0.53 -14.12 -5.31
CA VAL A 45 1.38 -14.86 -4.35
C VAL A 45 0.64 -16.04 -3.71
N ARG A 46 -0.63 -15.86 -3.33
CA ARG A 46 -1.43 -16.93 -2.68
C ARG A 46 -2.75 -17.24 -3.38
N GLY A 47 -3.06 -16.60 -4.50
CA GLY A 47 -4.37 -16.69 -5.14
C GLY A 47 -5.31 -15.56 -4.70
N VAL A 48 -6.39 -15.39 -5.45
CA VAL A 48 -7.39 -14.33 -5.22
C VAL A 48 -7.97 -14.46 -3.81
N ASN A 49 -8.00 -13.35 -3.07
CA ASN A 49 -8.54 -13.23 -1.71
C ASN A 49 -7.88 -14.10 -0.62
N ARG A 50 -6.73 -14.73 -0.88
CA ARG A 50 -6.00 -15.48 0.16
C ARG A 50 -5.19 -14.61 1.10
N ILE A 51 -4.72 -13.46 0.62
CA ILE A 51 -4.19 -12.38 1.45
C ILE A 51 -5.20 -11.24 1.36
N PRO A 52 -5.99 -10.97 2.40
CA PRO A 52 -6.88 -9.83 2.41
C PRO A 52 -6.07 -8.55 2.22
N CYS A 53 -6.52 -7.70 1.29
CA CYS A 53 -5.80 -6.48 0.95
C CYS A 53 -6.73 -5.30 0.67
N TYR A 54 -6.19 -4.09 0.89
CA TYR A 54 -6.86 -2.82 0.59
C TYR A 54 -5.82 -1.84 0.05
N THR A 55 -6.12 -1.17 -1.06
CA THR A 55 -5.26 -0.13 -1.63
C THR A 55 -5.80 1.28 -1.39
N GLU A 56 -4.87 2.22 -1.20
CA GLU A 56 -5.16 3.64 -1.12
C GLU A 56 -4.13 4.41 -1.93
N TYR A 57 -4.58 5.38 -2.72
CA TYR A 57 -3.73 6.26 -3.51
C TYR A 57 -4.06 7.71 -3.17
N GLY A 58 -3.02 8.51 -2.91
CA GLY A 58 -3.23 9.92 -2.62
C GLY A 58 -1.99 10.62 -2.10
N PRO A 59 -2.13 11.89 -1.68
CA PRO A 59 -1.04 12.62 -1.04
C PRO A 59 -0.53 11.87 0.20
N SER A 60 0.78 11.84 0.38
CA SER A 60 1.41 11.30 1.58
C SER A 60 0.91 12.05 2.81
N ILE A 61 0.07 11.42 3.63
CA ILE A 61 -0.55 12.05 4.80
C ILE A 61 0.52 12.47 5.81
N GLU A 62 1.56 11.65 6.00
CA GLU A 62 2.66 11.95 6.92
C GLU A 62 3.43 13.20 6.47
N ILE A 63 3.77 13.28 5.18
CA ILE A 63 4.51 14.41 4.62
C ILE A 63 3.63 15.67 4.59
N ALA A 64 2.35 15.53 4.23
CA ALA A 64 1.38 16.63 4.26
C ALA A 64 1.25 17.20 5.68
N ALA A 65 1.11 16.33 6.69
CA ALA A 65 0.94 16.73 8.07
C ALA A 65 2.24 17.32 8.67
N PHE A 66 3.41 16.88 8.21
CA PHE A 66 4.68 17.53 8.54
C PHE A 66 4.78 18.91 7.88
N ALA A 67 4.51 19.00 6.59
CA ALA A 67 4.59 20.22 5.81
C ALA A 67 3.65 21.31 6.38
N GLN A 68 2.43 20.94 6.73
CA GLN A 68 1.48 21.85 7.38
C GLN A 68 2.01 22.36 8.74
N ARG A 69 2.66 21.50 9.54
CA ARG A 69 3.25 21.90 10.82
C ARG A 69 4.47 22.80 10.65
N ALA A 70 5.30 22.54 9.65
CA ALA A 70 6.55 23.25 9.41
C ALA A 70 6.33 24.61 8.73
N PHE A 71 5.36 24.68 7.80
CA PHE A 71 5.20 25.82 6.89
C PHE A 71 3.80 26.47 6.93
N GLY A 72 2.86 25.92 7.70
CA GLY A 72 1.50 26.47 7.87
C GLY A 72 0.59 26.20 6.67
N GLU A 73 -0.42 27.07 6.49
CA GLU A 73 -1.50 26.90 5.50
C GLU A 73 -1.10 27.24 4.05
N ASN A 74 0.14 27.69 3.82
CA ASN A 74 0.62 28.10 2.49
C ASN A 74 1.24 26.95 1.67
N ILE A 75 1.04 25.70 2.08
CA ILE A 75 1.48 24.53 1.31
C ILE A 75 0.57 24.37 0.09
N ASP A 76 1.16 24.43 -1.10
CA ASP A 76 0.48 24.04 -2.34
C ASP A 76 0.32 22.50 -2.36
N PRO A 77 -0.90 21.95 -2.33
CA PRO A 77 -1.13 20.51 -2.31
C PRO A 77 -0.56 19.80 -3.54
N SER A 78 -0.40 20.48 -4.68
CA SER A 78 0.17 19.89 -5.90
C SER A 78 1.68 19.61 -5.77
N THR A 79 2.34 20.23 -4.79
CA THR A 79 3.76 20.00 -4.49
C THR A 79 3.99 18.86 -3.51
N LEU A 80 2.92 18.34 -2.90
CA LEU A 80 3.03 17.22 -1.97
C LEU A 80 3.30 15.93 -2.73
N PRO A 81 4.17 15.07 -2.20
CA PRO A 81 4.42 13.77 -2.79
C PRO A 81 3.18 12.89 -2.71
N VAL A 82 2.99 12.10 -3.75
CA VAL A 82 1.91 11.13 -3.84
C VAL A 82 2.46 9.76 -3.48
N GLU A 83 1.65 8.98 -2.77
CA GLU A 83 1.93 7.62 -2.38
C GLU A 83 0.79 6.70 -2.81
N CYS A 84 1.14 5.47 -3.13
CA CYS A 84 0.21 4.36 -3.22
C CYS A 84 0.52 3.38 -2.10
N SER A 85 -0.46 3.03 -1.28
CA SER A 85 -0.29 2.07 -0.19
C SER A 85 -1.16 0.83 -0.40
N LEU A 86 -0.64 -0.32 0.03
CA LEU A 86 -1.32 -1.60 0.08
C LEU A 86 -1.27 -2.09 1.53
N ALA A 87 -2.43 -2.10 2.19
CA ALA A 87 -2.59 -2.73 3.50
C ALA A 87 -2.95 -4.21 3.30
N VAL A 88 -2.30 -5.10 4.05
CA VAL A 88 -2.51 -6.55 4.00
C VAL A 88 -2.58 -7.16 5.38
N TYR A 89 -3.35 -8.23 5.53
CA TYR A 89 -3.29 -9.10 6.72
C TYR A 89 -2.53 -10.38 6.40
N ALA A 90 -1.27 -10.45 6.84
CA ALA A 90 -0.32 -11.46 6.37
C ALA A 90 0.64 -11.91 7.48
N THR A 91 1.17 -13.12 7.32
CA THR A 91 2.35 -13.62 8.05
C THR A 91 3.63 -12.99 7.49
N ASP A 92 4.72 -13.03 8.25
CA ASP A 92 6.03 -12.53 7.78
C ASP A 92 6.50 -13.25 6.50
N ALA A 93 6.25 -14.56 6.39
CA ALA A 93 6.62 -15.32 5.19
C ALA A 93 5.82 -14.89 3.95
N GLU A 94 4.51 -14.65 4.11
CA GLU A 94 3.69 -14.10 3.01
C GLU A 94 4.10 -12.67 2.66
N LEU A 95 4.52 -11.88 3.65
CA LEU A 95 4.97 -10.51 3.45
C LEU A 95 6.29 -10.43 2.68
N ASP A 96 7.23 -11.35 2.96
CA ASP A 96 8.49 -11.47 2.22
C ASP A 96 8.23 -11.85 0.75
N GLU A 97 7.36 -12.84 0.52
CA GLU A 97 6.97 -13.24 -0.84
C GLU A 97 6.25 -12.09 -1.58
N LEU A 98 5.35 -11.39 -0.90
CA LEU A 98 4.63 -10.24 -1.45
C LEU A 98 5.55 -9.08 -1.81
N THR A 99 6.51 -8.77 -0.94
CA THR A 99 7.47 -7.68 -1.20
C THR A 99 8.31 -7.99 -2.44
N GLN A 100 8.73 -9.25 -2.62
CA GLN A 100 9.46 -9.68 -3.82
C GLN A 100 8.58 -9.59 -5.08
N ALA A 101 7.31 -9.99 -4.99
CA ALA A 101 6.37 -9.90 -6.11
C ALA A 101 6.14 -8.44 -6.53
N ILE A 102 5.93 -7.53 -5.57
CA ILE A 102 5.73 -6.10 -5.84
C ILE A 102 6.96 -5.49 -6.51
N VAL A 103 8.16 -5.78 -6.01
CA VAL A 103 9.41 -5.29 -6.64
C VAL A 103 9.52 -5.77 -8.08
N ALA A 104 9.20 -7.03 -8.33
CA ALA A 104 9.22 -7.60 -9.67
C ALA A 104 8.16 -6.97 -10.59
N ASP A 105 6.93 -6.78 -10.10
CA ASP A 105 5.80 -6.24 -10.87
C ASP A 105 5.95 -4.76 -11.19
N LEU A 106 6.50 -3.99 -10.26
CA LEU A 106 6.85 -2.60 -10.49
C LEU A 106 8.14 -2.46 -11.32
N GLY A 107 8.85 -3.57 -11.54
CA GLY A 107 10.15 -3.61 -12.20
C GLY A 107 11.13 -2.61 -11.58
N VAL A 108 11.23 -2.65 -10.25
CA VAL A 108 12.10 -1.77 -9.46
C VAL A 108 13.53 -2.32 -9.47
N ASP A 109 14.47 -1.50 -9.89
CA ASP A 109 15.89 -1.85 -9.85
C ASP A 109 16.55 -1.51 -8.50
N ARG A 110 17.86 -1.80 -8.41
CA ARG A 110 18.63 -1.56 -7.17
C ARG A 110 18.81 -0.09 -6.82
N ASP A 111 18.66 0.80 -7.79
CA ASP A 111 18.75 2.25 -7.61
C ASP A 111 17.37 2.86 -7.28
N GLY A 112 16.32 2.01 -7.20
CA GLY A 112 14.96 2.41 -6.87
C GLY A 112 14.20 3.00 -8.06
N TYR A 113 14.67 2.81 -9.30
CA TYR A 113 13.92 3.20 -10.48
C TYR A 113 12.89 2.13 -10.84
N SER A 114 11.62 2.52 -10.96
CA SER A 114 10.52 1.66 -11.40
C SER A 114 10.25 1.85 -12.88
N THR A 115 10.32 0.76 -13.64
CA THR A 115 9.92 0.77 -15.06
C THR A 115 8.42 0.91 -15.26
N ALA A 116 7.60 0.42 -14.33
CA ALA A 116 6.14 0.56 -14.37
C ALA A 116 5.67 2.01 -14.17
N VAL A 117 6.36 2.76 -13.30
CA VAL A 117 6.06 4.18 -13.01
C VAL A 117 6.83 5.12 -13.96
N GLY A 118 7.95 4.67 -14.53
CA GLY A 118 8.82 5.50 -15.35
C GLY A 118 9.68 6.49 -14.54
N GLY A 119 9.91 6.21 -13.26
CA GLY A 119 10.58 7.13 -12.33
C GLY A 119 11.14 6.44 -11.09
N HIS A 120 11.88 7.20 -10.28
CA HIS A 120 12.32 6.71 -8.97
C HIS A 120 11.14 6.62 -8.01
N VAL A 121 11.05 5.50 -7.31
CA VAL A 121 10.07 5.25 -6.26
C VAL A 121 10.75 4.99 -4.93
N SER A 122 10.08 5.35 -3.84
CA SER A 122 10.45 4.87 -2.51
C SER A 122 9.57 3.69 -2.12
N LEU A 123 10.15 2.70 -1.46
CA LEU A 123 9.41 1.58 -0.90
C LEU A 123 9.51 1.62 0.62
N GLY A 124 8.37 1.54 1.29
CA GLY A 124 8.25 1.51 2.74
C GLY A 124 7.42 0.32 3.19
N LEU A 125 7.74 -0.20 4.37
CA LEU A 125 6.97 -1.23 5.05
C LEU A 125 6.76 -0.80 6.50
N ARG A 126 5.51 -0.76 6.95
CA ARG A 126 5.16 -0.39 8.32
C ARG A 126 4.08 -1.30 8.90
N PRO A 127 4.20 -1.73 10.17
CA PRO A 127 3.15 -2.47 10.84
C PRO A 127 2.00 -1.53 11.23
N ILE A 128 0.76 -2.01 11.13
CA ILE A 128 -0.44 -1.32 11.61
C ILE A 128 -0.96 -2.07 12.83
N SER A 129 -0.95 -1.39 13.99
CA SER A 129 -1.55 -1.95 15.20
C SER A 129 -3.07 -1.82 15.16
N ILE A 130 -3.77 -2.95 15.08
CA ILE A 130 -5.25 -3.04 15.13
C ILE A 130 -5.83 -2.74 16.53
N GLN A 131 -4.97 -2.70 17.54
CA GLN A 131 -5.34 -2.33 18.91
C GLN A 131 -5.53 -0.81 19.05
N ASP A 132 -4.91 -0.03 18.15
CA ASP A 132 -5.12 1.42 18.11
C ASP A 132 -6.53 1.73 17.56
N PRO A 133 -7.40 2.46 18.30
CA PRO A 133 -8.73 2.82 17.84
C PRO A 133 -8.75 3.58 16.51
N SER A 134 -7.70 4.36 16.20
CA SER A 134 -7.58 5.09 14.93
C SER A 134 -7.45 4.16 13.72
N ASN A 135 -6.97 2.93 13.94
CA ASN A 135 -6.79 1.90 12.91
C ASN A 135 -8.00 0.95 12.81
N GLY A 136 -9.13 1.29 13.43
CA GLY A 136 -10.33 0.44 13.46
C GLY A 136 -10.83 0.04 12.08
N PHE A 137 -10.58 0.86 11.05
CA PHE A 137 -10.88 0.53 9.66
C PHE A 137 -10.24 -0.79 9.25
N TYR A 138 -8.94 -1.01 9.51
CA TYR A 138 -8.18 -2.18 9.05
C TYR A 138 -8.63 -3.53 9.65
N ARG A 139 -9.54 -3.52 10.64
CA ARG A 139 -10.14 -4.76 11.16
C ARG A 139 -10.90 -5.54 10.09
N HIS A 140 -11.43 -4.86 9.07
CA HIS A 140 -12.11 -5.55 7.96
C HIS A 140 -11.20 -6.56 7.24
N LEU A 141 -9.87 -6.35 7.21
CA LEU A 141 -8.92 -7.30 6.62
C LEU A 141 -8.82 -8.59 7.44
N VAL A 142 -8.90 -8.46 8.77
CA VAL A 142 -8.94 -9.61 9.69
C VAL A 142 -10.27 -10.35 9.53
N ASP A 143 -11.38 -9.62 9.49
CA ASP A 143 -12.72 -10.19 9.31
C ASP A 143 -12.81 -10.95 7.97
N GLN A 144 -12.29 -10.38 6.88
CA GLN A 144 -12.21 -11.04 5.57
C GLN A 144 -11.44 -12.36 5.59
N TYR A 145 -10.30 -12.41 6.31
CA TYR A 145 -9.55 -13.66 6.46
C TYR A 145 -10.36 -14.71 7.23
N GLN A 146 -10.97 -14.31 8.33
CA GLN A 146 -11.76 -15.21 9.17
C GLN A 146 -12.97 -15.77 8.42
N ASP A 147 -13.68 -14.94 7.66
CA ASP A 147 -14.80 -15.36 6.82
C ASP A 147 -14.34 -16.33 5.71
N HIS A 148 -13.17 -16.11 5.13
CA HIS A 148 -12.59 -17.01 4.13
C HIS A 148 -12.22 -18.37 4.74
N VAL A 149 -11.51 -18.39 5.87
CA VAL A 149 -11.13 -19.62 6.58
C VAL A 149 -12.36 -20.39 7.06
N ALA A 150 -13.43 -19.70 7.46
CA ALA A 150 -14.68 -20.35 7.87
C ALA A 150 -15.48 -20.95 6.70
N SER A 151 -15.17 -20.56 5.46
CA SER A 151 -15.86 -21.00 4.25
C SER A 151 -15.16 -22.13 3.48
N ASP A 152 -13.88 -22.38 3.77
CA ASP A 152 -13.06 -23.50 3.25
C ASP A 152 -13.19 -24.76 4.14
#